data_AF-A0A2E9BB85-F1
#
_entry.id   AF-A0A2E9BB85-F1
#
_cell.length_a   1.000
_cell.length_b   1.000
_cell.length_c   1.000
_cell.angle_alpha   90.00
_cell.angle_beta   90.00
_cell.angle_gamma   90.00
#
_symmetry.space_group_name_H-M   'P 1'
#
loop_
_entity.id
_entity.type
_entity.pdbx_description
1 polymer ?
#
loop_
_entity_poly.entity_id
_entity_poly.type
_entity_poly.pdbx_seq_one_letter_code
_entity_poly.pdbx_strand_id
1 'polypeptide(L)'
;MSAKSGDWKAEQFERLWYGRSAKGENPVKAAKFRQYMREHVRQKVPDIKSVNRRRESKEGGGVHMDENRFFTKEYCRKYWMGELQEEIREAESY
;
A
#
# COMPACT_ATOMS: atom_id res chain seq x y z
N MET A 1 -9.11 -22.15 13.43
CA MET A 1 -9.01 -21.87 11.98
C MET A 1 -9.23 -20.38 11.73
N SER A 2 -8.16 -19.57 11.73
CA SER A 2 -8.23 -18.12 11.52
C SER A 2 -7.61 -17.76 10.17
N ALA A 3 -8.32 -18.05 9.09
CA ALA A 3 -7.87 -17.85 7.71
C ALA A 3 -9.01 -17.32 6.85
N LYS A 4 -9.70 -16.27 7.32
CA LYS A 4 -10.77 -15.64 6.53
C LYS A 4 -10.66 -14.13 6.38
N SER A 5 -9.92 -13.41 7.22
CA SER A 5 -9.92 -11.94 7.19
C SER A 5 -8.97 -11.29 6.16
N GLY A 6 -7.93 -12.00 5.72
CA GLY A 6 -6.96 -11.49 4.75
C GLY A 6 -7.46 -11.57 3.30
N ASP A 7 -8.04 -12.71 2.93
CA ASP A 7 -8.51 -12.97 1.56
C ASP A 7 -9.61 -12.00 1.11
N TRP A 8 -10.65 -11.78 1.94
CA TRP A 8 -11.74 -10.90 1.52
C TRP A 8 -11.30 -9.45 1.31
N LYS A 9 -10.34 -8.96 2.11
CA LYS A 9 -9.79 -7.60 1.94
C LYS A 9 -9.01 -7.48 0.63
N ALA A 10 -8.21 -8.51 0.31
CA ALA A 10 -7.46 -8.56 -0.94
C ALA A 10 -8.40 -8.64 -2.15
N GLU A 11 -9.46 -9.46 -2.08
CA GLU A 11 -10.46 -9.54 -3.13
C GLU A 11 -11.24 -8.22 -3.30
N GLN A 12 -11.60 -7.56 -2.19
CA GLN A 12 -12.23 -6.23 -2.24
C GLN A 12 -11.30 -5.19 -2.88
N PHE A 13 -10.02 -5.24 -2.57
CA PHE A 13 -9.02 -4.38 -3.21
C PHE A 13 -8.98 -4.60 -4.71
N GLU A 14 -8.82 -5.85 -5.16
CA GLU A 14 -8.80 -6.19 -6.59
C GLU A 14 -10.09 -5.72 -7.28
N ARG A 15 -11.23 -5.97 -6.64
CA ARG A 15 -12.54 -5.57 -7.14
C ARG A 15 -12.64 -4.05 -7.31
N LEU A 16 -12.22 -3.25 -6.32
CA LEU A 16 -12.24 -1.79 -6.40
C LEU A 16 -11.18 -1.24 -7.36
N TRP A 17 -10.01 -1.88 -7.43
CA TRP A 17 -8.89 -1.48 -8.28
C TRP A 17 -9.21 -1.59 -9.77
N TYR A 18 -9.95 -2.63 -10.15
CA TYR A 18 -10.48 -2.81 -11.52
C TYR A 18 -11.89 -2.24 -11.69
N GLY A 19 -12.55 -1.82 -10.61
CA GLY A 19 -13.92 -1.32 -10.66
C GLY A 19 -14.97 -2.38 -10.96
N ARG A 20 -14.69 -3.66 -10.68
CA ARG A 20 -15.65 -4.75 -10.86
C ARG A 20 -16.83 -4.58 -9.90
N SER A 21 -18.04 -4.51 -10.43
CA SER A 21 -19.28 -4.44 -9.64
C SER A 21 -20.25 -5.52 -10.10
N ALA A 22 -21.28 -5.78 -9.28
CA ALA A 22 -22.34 -6.73 -9.64
C ALA A 22 -23.13 -6.28 -10.89
N LYS A 23 -23.11 -4.97 -11.21
CA LYS A 23 -23.71 -4.39 -12.41
C LYS A 23 -22.74 -4.27 -13.61
N GLY A 24 -21.52 -4.77 -13.50
CA GLY A 24 -20.45 -4.63 -14.51
C GLY A 24 -19.26 -3.81 -14.04
N GLU A 25 -18.36 -3.46 -14.97
CA GLU A 25 -17.15 -2.69 -14.70
C GLU A 25 -17.43 -1.19 -14.66
N ASN A 26 -16.91 -0.50 -13.65
CA ASN A 26 -17.03 0.95 -13.52
C ASN A 26 -15.62 1.60 -13.50
N PRO A 27 -15.11 2.03 -14.67
CA PRO A 27 -13.75 2.57 -14.78
C PRO A 27 -13.57 3.88 -14.01
N VAL A 28 -14.64 4.67 -13.84
CA VAL A 28 -14.61 5.93 -13.06
C VAL A 28 -14.38 5.63 -11.58
N LYS A 29 -15.09 4.63 -11.04
CA LYS A 29 -14.90 4.20 -9.64
C LYS A 29 -13.51 3.63 -9.42
N ALA A 30 -13.02 2.83 -10.38
CA ALA A 30 -11.66 2.32 -10.36
C ALA A 30 -10.62 3.44 -10.35
N ALA A 31 -10.77 4.44 -11.20
CA ALA A 31 -9.88 5.59 -11.29
C ALA A 31 -9.84 6.39 -9.98
N LYS A 32 -11.01 6.69 -9.39
CA LYS A 32 -11.13 7.37 -8.09
C LYS A 32 -10.47 6.56 -6.97
N PHE A 33 -10.68 5.25 -6.94
CA PHE A 33 -10.04 4.38 -5.95
C PHE A 33 -8.52 4.37 -6.09
N ARG A 34 -8.00 4.23 -7.32
CA ARG A 34 -6.54 4.31 -7.59
C ARG A 34 -5.96 5.66 -7.20
N GLN A 35 -6.70 6.76 -7.37
CA GLN A 35 -6.27 8.08 -6.94
C GLN A 35 -6.22 8.17 -5.41
N TYR A 36 -7.30 7.77 -4.72
CA TYR A 36 -7.39 7.74 -3.27
C TYR A 36 -6.23 6.95 -2.64
N MET A 37 -5.98 5.74 -3.15
CA MET A 37 -4.89 4.88 -2.66
C MET A 37 -3.53 5.53 -2.83
N ARG A 38 -3.25 6.10 -4.02
CA ARG A 38 -1.98 6.78 -4.27
C ARG A 38 -1.78 8.00 -3.37
N GLU A 39 -2.83 8.77 -3.11
CA GLU A 39 -2.76 9.91 -2.20
C GLU A 39 -2.46 9.48 -0.76
N HIS A 40 -3.10 8.42 -0.28
CA HIS A 40 -2.84 7.91 1.08
C HIS A 40 -1.44 7.32 1.21
N VAL A 41 -0.99 6.57 0.22
CA VAL A 41 0.39 6.08 0.19
C VAL A 41 1.36 7.27 0.13
N ARG A 42 1.07 8.32 -0.64
CA ARG A 42 1.88 9.56 -0.71
C ARG A 42 2.05 10.21 0.66
N GLN A 43 0.96 10.31 1.43
CA GLN A 43 1.01 10.85 2.79
C GLN A 43 1.90 10.01 3.72
N LYS A 44 2.03 8.70 3.45
CA LYS A 44 2.88 7.78 4.19
C LYS A 44 4.30 7.64 3.62
N VAL A 45 4.62 8.21 2.46
CA VAL A 45 5.98 8.14 1.88
C VAL A 45 7.07 8.63 2.85
N PRO A 46 6.91 9.72 3.61
CA PRO A 46 7.91 10.14 4.60
C PRO A 46 8.17 9.08 5.68
N ASP A 47 7.10 8.46 6.19
CA ASP A 47 7.16 7.39 7.18
C ASP A 47 7.82 6.13 6.59
N ILE A 48 7.45 5.74 5.37
CA ILE A 48 8.05 4.59 4.68
C ILE A 48 9.55 4.84 4.42
N LYS A 49 9.91 6.06 4.01
CA LYS A 49 11.31 6.46 3.81
C LYS A 49 12.10 6.45 5.11
N SER A 50 11.50 6.82 6.23
CA SER A 50 12.18 6.77 7.54
C SER A 50 12.43 5.33 7.99
N VAL A 51 11.45 4.43 7.80
CA VAL A 51 11.62 2.99 8.03
C VAL A 51 12.72 2.41 7.15
N ASN A 52 12.67 2.70 5.84
CA ASN A 52 13.68 2.19 4.90
C ASN A 52 15.08 2.71 5.23
N ARG A 53 15.22 4.00 5.56
CA ARG A 53 16.53 4.57 5.95
C ARG A 53 17.11 3.87 7.18
N ARG A 54 16.27 3.47 8.14
CA ARG A 54 16.70 2.74 9.33
C ARG A 54 17.19 1.33 9.00
N ARG A 55 16.51 0.62 8.08
CA ARG A 55 16.99 -0.67 7.54
C ARG A 55 18.28 -0.50 6.73
N GLU A 56 18.34 0.52 5.89
CA GLU A 56 19.50 0.81 5.04
C GLU A 56 20.75 1.13 5.86
N SER A 57 20.60 1.79 7.02
CA SER A 57 21.70 2.00 7.98
C SER A 57 22.20 0.70 8.63
N LYS A 58 21.43 -0.39 8.55
CA LYS A 58 21.77 -1.72 9.06
C LYS A 58 22.34 -2.64 7.97
N GLU A 59 21.94 -2.44 6.71
CA GLU A 59 22.29 -3.32 5.57
C GLU A 59 23.20 -2.65 4.51
N GLY A 60 23.50 -1.35 4.63
CA GLY A 60 24.50 -0.64 3.84
C GLY A 60 24.23 -0.61 2.33
N GLY A 61 23.33 0.27 1.86
CA GLY A 61 23.10 0.43 0.42
C GLY A 61 22.14 1.55 0.06
N GLY A 62 22.68 2.76 -0.19
CA GLY A 62 21.90 3.93 -0.62
C GLY A 62 21.44 3.83 -2.06
N VAL A 63 20.23 3.33 -2.28
CA VAL A 63 19.56 3.43 -3.59
C VAL A 63 18.64 4.64 -3.54
N HIS A 64 18.87 5.61 -4.43
CA HIS A 64 17.93 6.72 -4.66
C HIS A 64 16.56 6.13 -5.05
N MET A 65 15.67 6.01 -4.06
CA MET A 65 14.34 5.43 -4.23
C MET A 65 13.45 6.43 -4.96
N ASP A 66 13.22 6.17 -6.24
CA ASP A 66 12.27 6.91 -7.05
C ASP A 66 10.88 6.85 -6.40
N GLU A 67 10.31 8.00 -6.06
CA GLU A 67 9.06 8.09 -5.30
C GLU A 67 7.89 7.39 -6.01
N ASN A 68 8.00 7.25 -7.33
CA ASN A 68 7.02 6.57 -8.15
C ASN A 68 6.88 5.08 -7.83
N ARG A 69 7.92 4.46 -7.23
CA ARG A 69 7.88 3.04 -6.81
C ARG A 69 6.86 2.80 -5.69
N PHE A 70 6.57 3.80 -4.86
CA PHE A 70 5.57 3.70 -3.79
C PHE A 70 4.13 3.78 -4.32
N PHE A 71 3.90 4.30 -5.53
CA PHE A 71 2.55 4.42 -6.11
C PHE A 71 2.12 3.19 -6.91
N THR A 72 2.90 2.10 -6.84
CA THR A 72 2.58 0.82 -7.46
C THR A 72 1.36 0.16 -6.80
N LYS A 73 0.67 -0.70 -7.56
CA LYS A 73 -0.46 -1.50 -7.06
C LYS A 73 -0.09 -2.29 -5.81
N GLU A 74 1.14 -2.81 -5.75
CA GLU A 74 1.62 -3.60 -4.61
C GLU A 74 1.72 -2.79 -3.33
N TYR A 75 2.33 -1.59 -3.35
CA TYR A 75 2.39 -0.73 -2.17
C TYR A 75 1.01 -0.24 -1.73
N CYS A 76 0.14 0.08 -2.70
CA CYS A 76 -1.27 0.38 -2.41
C CYS A 76 -1.95 -0.82 -1.74
N ARG A 77 -1.71 -2.04 -2.23
CA ARG A 77 -2.26 -3.26 -1.63
C ARG A 77 -1.73 -3.47 -0.22
N LYS A 78 -0.42 -3.35 0.01
CA LYS A 78 0.19 -3.43 1.36
C LYS A 78 -0.41 -2.42 2.34
N TYR A 79 -0.64 -1.18 1.88
CA TYR A 79 -1.34 -0.16 2.66
C TYR A 79 -2.77 -0.59 2.98
N TRP A 80 -3.51 -1.09 2.00
CA TRP A 80 -4.89 -1.56 2.17
C TRP A 80 -5.01 -2.76 3.13
N MET A 81 -4.04 -3.67 3.07
CA MET A 81 -3.97 -4.84 3.94
C MET A 81 -3.59 -4.48 5.38
N GLY A 82 -2.97 -3.31 5.59
CA GLY A 82 -2.50 -2.83 6.89
C GLY A 82 -1.04 -3.18 7.18
N GLU A 83 -0.40 -3.99 6.33
CA GLU A 83 1.01 -4.39 6.46
C GLU A 83 1.93 -3.17 6.47
N LEU A 84 1.67 -2.19 5.61
CA LEU A 84 2.48 -0.97 5.55
C LEU A 84 2.34 -0.11 6.82
N GLN A 85 1.16 -0.09 7.43
CA GLN A 85 0.93 0.65 8.67
C GLN A 85 1.58 -0.05 9.87
N GLU A 86 1.62 -1.38 9.85
CA GLU A 86 2.30 -2.19 10.84
C GLU A 86 3.82 -2.00 10.76
N GLU A 87 4.40 -2.01 9.55
CA GLU A 87 5.83 -1.71 9.33
C GLU A 87 6.22 -0.31 9.83
N ILE A 88 5.39 0.70 9.57
CA ILE A 88 5.60 2.07 10.08
C ILE A 88 5.57 2.08 11.61
N ARG A 89 4.55 1.47 12.22
CA ARG A 89 4.39 1.44 13.68
C ARG A 89 5.52 0.69 14.37
N GLU A 90 5.95 -0.44 13.82
CA GLU A 90 7.07 -1.22 14.34
C GLU A 90 8.36 -0.38 14.33
N ALA A 91 8.59 0.38 13.26
CA ALA A 91 9.71 1.30 13.20
C ALA A 91 9.58 2.44 14.22
N GLU A 92 8.40 3.05 14.40
CA GLU A 92 8.20 4.10 15.40
C GLU A 92 8.38 3.62 16.86
N SER A 93 8.16 2.33 17.13
CA SER A 93 8.21 1.76 18.48
C SER A 93 9.63 1.44 18.99
N TYR A 94 10.67 1.70 18.19
CA TYR A 94 12.07 1.44 18.52
C TYR A 94 12.89 2.74 18.49
#